data_AF-A0A1Q7WL31-F1
#
_entry.id   AF-A0A1Q7WL31-F1
#
_cell.length_a   1.000
_cell.length_b   1.000
_cell.length_c   1.000
_cell.angle_alpha   90.00
_cell.angle_beta   90.00
_cell.angle_gamma   90.00
#
_symmetry.space_group_name_H-M   'P 1'
#
loop_
_entity.id
_entity.type
_entity.pdbx_description
1 polymer ?
#
loop_
_entity_poly.entity_id
_entity_poly.type
_entity_poly.pdbx_seq_one_letter_code
_entity_poly.pdbx_strand_id
1 'polypeptide(L)' 'MFVKFIGVLLAGLVFWAVAAHSSDGAGHPRIYTVKRYDTLWSIASSHYSGDPRAAIYRLEERNDLAGDVVQPGQKLVLP' A
#
# COMPACT_ATOMS: atom_id res chain seq x y z
N MET A 1 -26.35 -38.82 -8.80
CA MET A 1 -24.89 -38.57 -8.71
C MET A 1 -24.51 -37.18 -9.23
N PHE A 2 -25.03 -36.73 -10.39
CA PHE A 2 -24.65 -35.46 -11.06
C PHE A 2 -24.97 -34.16 -10.28
N VAL A 3 -26.14 -34.07 -9.64
CA VAL A 3 -26.58 -32.85 -8.92
C VAL A 3 -25.68 -32.52 -7.71
N LYS A 4 -25.10 -33.55 -7.07
CA LYS A 4 -24.19 -33.39 -5.93
C LYS A 4 -22.84 -32.79 -6.36
N PHE A 5 -22.36 -33.14 -7.56
CA PHE A 5 -21.14 -32.57 -8.14
C PHE A 5 -21.29 -31.09 -8.48
N ILE A 6 -22.45 -30.68 -9.03
CA ILE A 6 -22.75 -29.28 -9.33
C ILE A 6 -22.78 -28.45 -8.03
N GLY A 7 -23.38 -28.98 -6.95
CA GLY A 7 -23.40 -28.32 -5.65
C GLY A 7 -22.01 -28.12 -5.04
N VAL A 8 -21.12 -29.11 -5.15
CA VAL A 8 -19.74 -29.00 -4.65
C VAL A 8 -18.91 -28.02 -5.48
N LEU A 9 -19.09 -28.00 -6.80
CA LEU A 9 -18.43 -27.03 -7.69
C LEU A 9 -18.85 -25.58 -7.39
N LEU A 10 -20.15 -25.35 -7.20
CA LEU A 10 -20.66 -24.03 -6.84
C LEU A 10 -20.19 -23.59 -5.45
N ALA A 11 -20.19 -24.49 -4.47
CA ALA A 11 -19.66 -24.21 -3.14
C ALA A 11 -18.16 -23.88 -3.17
N GLY A 12 -17.38 -24.59 -3.99
CA GLY A 12 -15.96 -24.31 -4.21
C GLY A 12 -15.72 -22.93 -4.83
N LEU A 13 -16.54 -22.54 -5.82
CA LEU A 13 -16.44 -21.21 -6.44
C LEU A 13 -16.81 -20.08 -5.48
N VAL A 14 -17.84 -20.27 -4.66
CA VAL A 14 -18.23 -19.29 -3.63
C VAL A 14 -17.16 -19.18 -2.55
N PHE A 15 -16.62 -20.32 -2.09
CA PHE A 15 -15.53 -20.32 -1.11
C PHE A 15 -14.26 -19.64 -1.65
N TRP A 16 -13.92 -19.85 -2.93
CA TRP A 16 -12.80 -19.19 -3.58
C TRP A 16 -13.02 -17.68 -3.75
N ALA A 17 -14.22 -17.26 -4.14
CA ALA A 17 -14.58 -15.84 -4.27
C ALA A 17 -14.53 -15.10 -2.92
N VAL A 18 -14.99 -15.73 -1.84
CA VAL A 18 -14.95 -15.14 -0.49
C VAL A 18 -13.52 -15.12 0.06
N ALA A 19 -12.74 -16.19 -0.13
CA ALA A 19 -11.35 -16.23 0.31
C ALA A 19 -10.44 -15.26 -0.48
N ALA A 20 -10.75 -15.00 -1.74
CA ALA A 20 -10.02 -14.02 -2.56
C ALA A 20 -10.40 -12.55 -2.24
N HIS A 21 -11.44 -12.31 -1.44
CA HIS A 21 -11.91 -10.96 -1.10
C HIS A 21 -11.20 -10.34 0.12
N SER A 22 -10.01 -10.82 0.48
CA SER A 22 -9.14 -10.12 1.43
C SER A 22 -8.59 -8.86 0.77
N SER A 23 -9.43 -7.82 0.67
CA SER A 23 -9.03 -6.49 0.25
C SER A 23 -8.22 -5.84 1.37
N ASP A 24 -6.96 -6.24 1.46
CA ASP A 24 -5.90 -5.64 2.29
C ASP A 24 -5.44 -4.30 1.66
N GLY A 25 -6.41 -3.54 1.11
CA GLY A 25 -6.17 -2.45 0.16
C GLY A 25 -5.81 -1.12 0.79
N ALA A 26 -5.94 -0.99 2.11
CA ALA A 26 -5.52 0.17 2.86
C ALA A 26 -4.66 -0.31 4.02
N GLY A 27 -3.37 -0.53 3.74
CA GLY A 27 -2.38 -0.74 4.78
C GLY A 27 -2.53 0.32 5.87
N HIS A 28 -2.37 -0.10 7.12
CA HIS A 28 -2.43 0.85 8.23
C HIS A 28 -1.34 1.90 8.02
N PRO A 29 -1.66 3.20 8.16
CA PRO A 29 -0.70 4.26 7.92
C PRO A 29 0.54 4.04 8.78
N ARG A 30 1.70 3.92 8.12
CA ARG A 30 2.98 3.69 8.79
C ARG A 30 3.70 5.00 9.03
N ILE A 31 4.17 5.21 10.25
CA ILE A 31 4.99 6.38 10.57
C ILE A 31 6.45 6.03 10.30
N TYR A 32 7.06 6.77 9.38
CA TYR A 32 8.49 6.71 9.09
C TYR A 32 9.20 7.91 9.69
N THR A 33 10.36 7.68 10.32
CA THR A 33 11.22 8.77 10.78
C THR A 33 12.37 8.91 9.79
N VAL A 34 12.45 10.08 9.16
CA VAL A 34 13.49 10.42 8.18
C VAL A 34 14.86 10.28 8.82
N LYS A 35 15.76 9.53 8.18
CA LYS A 35 17.13 9.31 8.62
C LYS A 35 18.07 10.28 7.91
N ARG A 36 19.29 10.38 8.43
CA ARG A 36 20.35 11.14 7.76
C ARG A 36 20.61 10.53 6.38
N TYR A 37 20.69 11.39 5.37
CA TYR A 37 20.87 11.05 3.94
C TYR A 37 19.64 10.50 3.22
N ASP A 38 18.48 10.44 3.87
CA ASP A 38 17.25 10.20 3.16
C ASP A 38 16.87 11.39 2.30
N THR A 39 16.25 11.08 1.15
CA THR A 39 15.63 12.03 0.24
C THR A 39 14.19 11.59 0.02
N LEU A 40 13.32 12.50 -0.43
CA LEU A 40 11.97 12.11 -0.84
C LEU A 40 12.00 10.98 -1.87
N TRP A 41 12.97 11.01 -2.79
CA TRP A 41 13.17 9.96 -3.79
C TRP A 41 13.50 8.60 -3.16
N SER A 42 14.46 8.54 -2.24
CA SER A 42 14.87 7.27 -1.63
C SER A 42 13.75 6.68 -0.77
N ILE A 43 13.01 7.53 -0.04
CA ILE A 43 11.85 7.13 0.76
C ILE A 43 10.73 6.63 -0.16
N ALA A 44 10.36 7.41 -1.18
CA ALA A 44 9.32 7.05 -2.13
C ALA A 44 9.62 5.74 -2.85
N SER A 45 10.84 5.58 -3.37
CA SER A 45 11.26 4.38 -4.10
C SER A 45 11.30 3.12 -3.22
N SER A 46 11.51 3.29 -1.91
CA SER A 46 11.65 2.17 -0.97
C SER A 46 10.31 1.75 -0.35
N HIS A 47 9.36 2.67 -0.21
CA HIS A 47 8.12 2.45 0.52
C HIS A 47 6.86 2.44 -0.34
N TYR A 48 6.94 2.93 -1.57
CA TYR A 48 5.84 2.91 -2.52
C TYR A 48 6.16 1.96 -3.68
N SER A 49 5.14 1.30 -4.19
CA SER A 49 5.23 0.54 -5.43
C SER A 49 4.89 1.42 -6.64
N GLY A 50 5.57 1.17 -7.76
CA GLY A 50 5.31 1.88 -9.03
C GLY A 50 6.26 3.04 -9.28
N ASP A 51 5.77 4.08 -9.97
CA ASP A 51 6.57 5.25 -10.35
C ASP A 51 6.95 6.09 -9.10
N PRO A 52 8.25 6.29 -8.82
CA PRO A 52 8.73 7.13 -7.73
C PRO A 52 8.19 8.56 -7.78
N ARG A 53 7.94 9.13 -8.96
CA ARG A 53 7.40 10.50 -9.07
C ARG A 53 5.99 10.60 -8.53
N ALA A 54 5.14 9.65 -8.92
CA ALA A 54 3.78 9.55 -8.40
C ALA A 54 3.78 9.24 -6.90
N ALA A 55 4.76 8.48 -6.42
CA ALA A 55 4.93 8.22 -4.99
C ALA A 55 5.33 9.48 -4.20
N ILE A 56 6.22 10.33 -4.73
CA ILE A 56 6.59 11.61 -4.13
C ILE A 56 5.36 12.52 -4.02
N TYR A 57 4.58 12.67 -5.09
CA TYR A 57 3.35 13.49 -5.05
C TYR A 57 2.40 13.03 -3.93
N ARG A 58 2.18 11.72 -3.80
CA ARG A 58 1.33 11.16 -2.73
C ARG A 58 1.94 11.32 -1.34
N LEU A 59 3.27 11.32 -1.24
CA LEU A 59 3.99 11.52 0.01
C LEU A 59 3.86 12.97 0.47
N GLU A 60 3.99 13.92 -0.45
CA GLU A 60 3.82 15.36 -0.22
C GLU A 60 2.40 15.69 0.20
N GLU A 61 1.40 15.27 -0.57
CA GLU A 61 -0.02 15.49 -0.30
C GLU A 61 -0.45 14.94 1.06
N ARG A 62 0.08 13.78 1.44
CA ARG A 62 -0.26 13.13 2.71
C ARG A 62 0.37 13.79 3.93
N ASN A 63 1.48 14.50 3.75
CA ASN A 63 2.29 15.06 4.85
C ASN A 63 2.34 16.58 4.84
N ASP A 64 1.53 17.23 3.99
CA ASP A 64 1.50 18.68 3.79
C ASP A 64 2.91 19.28 3.56
N LEU A 65 3.73 18.57 2.77
CA LEU A 65 5.10 19.01 2.51
C LEU A 65 5.11 20.15 1.48
N ALA A 66 5.76 21.26 1.83
CA ALA A 66 6.01 22.36 0.91
C ALA A 66 7.26 22.07 0.06
N GLY A 67 7.14 21.13 -0.88
CA GLY A 67 8.18 20.77 -1.85
C GLY A 67 9.20 19.75 -1.37
N ASP A 68 10.39 19.80 -1.96
CA ASP A 68 11.31 18.66 -2.05
C ASP A 68 12.12 18.37 -0.75
N VAL A 69 11.96 19.21 0.27
CA VAL A 69 12.88 19.23 1.43
C VAL A 69 12.30 18.42 2.59
N VAL A 70 13.03 17.37 2.97
CA VAL A 70 12.81 16.60 4.20
C VAL A 70 14.01 16.72 5.14
N GLN A 71 13.74 16.71 6.45
CA GLN A 71 14.77 16.87 7.47
C GLN A 71 14.94 15.59 8.31
N PRO A 72 16.18 15.18 8.66
CA PRO A 72 16.38 14.08 9.58
C PRO A 72 15.62 14.27 10.90
N GLY A 73 14.92 13.22 11.34
CA GLY A 73 14.05 13.25 12.52
C GLY A 73 12.60 13.65 12.24
N GLN A 74 12.29 14.13 11.04
CA GLN A 74 10.92 14.40 10.62
C GLN A 74 10.11 13.10 10.55
N LYS A 75 8.86 13.14 11.02
CA LYS A 75 7.93 12.01 10.93
C LYS A 75 7.07 12.17 9.70
N LEU A 76 7.06 11.16 8.84
CA LEU A 76 6.24 11.08 7.64
C LEU A 76 5.25 9.92 7.77
N VAL A 77 4.02 10.17 7.38
CA VAL A 77 2.98 9.17 7.21
C VAL A 77 3.14 8.55 5.83
N LEU A 78 3.35 7.24 5.80
CA LEU A 78 3.48 6.41 4.61
C LEU A 78 2.28 5.44 4.49
N PRO A 79 2.08 4.81 3.32
CA PRO A 79 1.07 3.78 3.11
C PRO A 79 1.34 2.44 3.85
#